data_AF-A0A816H4M0-F1
#
_entry.id   AF-A0A816H4M0-F1
#
_cell.length_a   1.000
_cell.length_b   1.000
_cell.length_c   1.000
_cell.angle_alpha   90.00
_cell.angle_beta   90.00
_cell.angle_gamma   90.00
#
_symmetry.space_group_name_H-M   'P 1'
#
loop_
_entity.id
_entity.type
_entity.pdbx_description
1 polymer ?
#
loop_
_entity_poly.entity_id
_entity_poly.type
_entity_poly.pdbx_seq_one_letter_code
_entity_poly.pdbx_strand_id
1 'polypeptide(L)' 'DEVMFKACLAKFEQHSKLKEFLLSTGDRILIEHTGKDSYWGDGPDGKGRNQLGVTLMKIREYFRKSLEM' A
#
# COMPACT_ATOMS: atom_id res chain seq x y z
N ASP A 1 3.17 -2.92 12.38
CA ASP A 1 2.47 -2.38 11.18
C ASP A 1 2.20 -0.88 11.25
N GLU A 2 1.81 -0.32 12.39
CA GLU A 2 1.53 1.13 12.51
C GLU A 2 2.70 2.03 12.05
N VAL A 3 3.94 1.68 12.42
CA VAL A 3 5.13 2.42 11.98
C VAL A 3 5.29 2.40 10.46
N MET A 4 5.08 1.24 9.82
CA MET A 4 5.15 1.11 8.37
C MET A 4 4.05 1.94 7.69
N PHE A 5 2.83 1.89 8.23
CA PHE A 5 1.73 2.71 7.74
C PHE A 5 2.09 4.20 7.79
N LYS A 6 2.58 4.70 8.93
CA LYS A 6 2.98 6.12 9.08
C LYS A 6 4.11 6.50 8.11
N ALA A 7 5.11 5.65 7.95
CA ALA A 7 6.22 5.89 7.02
C ALA A 7 5.76 5.92 5.56
N CYS A 8 4.94 4.94 5.14
CA CYS A 8 4.37 4.92 3.80
C CYS A 8 3.43 6.12 3.58
N LEU A 9 2.56 6.44 4.55
CA LEU A 9 1.67 7.59 4.46
C LEU A 9 2.46 8.88 4.22
N ALA A 10 3.48 9.14 5.03
CA ALA A 10 4.36 10.31 4.86
C ALA A 10 5.00 10.34 3.46
N LYS A 11 5.45 9.20 2.94
CA LYS A 11 5.98 9.10 1.56
C LYS A 11 4.95 9.53 0.52
N PHE A 12 3.69 9.10 0.62
CA PHE A 12 2.67 9.50 -0.35
C PHE A 12 2.16 10.93 -0.11
N GLU A 13 2.20 11.45 1.11
CA GLU A 13 1.88 12.85 1.40
C GLU A 13 2.92 13.81 0.80
N GLN A 14 4.20 13.47 0.89
CA GLN A 14 5.30 14.29 0.40
C GLN A 14 5.43 14.30 -1.14
N HIS A 15 4.86 13.30 -1.83
CA HIS A 15 5.04 13.10 -3.27
C HIS A 15 3.69 12.97 -3.99
N SER A 16 3.14 14.09 -4.47
CA SER A 16 1.84 14.15 -5.16
C SER A 16 1.69 13.15 -6.31
N LYS A 17 2.72 13.03 -7.17
CA LYS A 17 2.72 12.05 -8.28
C LYS A 17 2.57 10.60 -7.80
N LEU A 18 3.18 10.25 -6.67
CA LEU A 18 3.05 8.91 -6.11
C LEU A 18 1.65 8.69 -5.52
N LYS A 19 1.08 9.73 -4.89
CA LYS A 19 -0.30 9.69 -4.38
C LYS A 19 -1.30 9.49 -5.52
N GLU A 20 -1.18 10.28 -6.60
CA GLU A 20 -1.99 10.14 -7.81
C GLU A 20 -1.85 8.74 -8.42
N PHE A 21 -0.63 8.21 -8.49
CA PHE A 21 -0.38 6.85 -8.97
C PHE A 21 -1.01 5.79 -8.07
N LEU A 22 -0.96 5.96 -6.74
CA LEU A 22 -1.63 5.05 -5.81
C LEU A 22 -3.15 5.10 -5.97
N LEU A 23 -3.74 6.28 -6.10
CA LEU A 23 -5.18 6.46 -6.32
C LEU A 23 -5.64 5.87 -7.67
N SER A 24 -4.83 6.01 -8.73
CA SER A 24 -5.14 5.49 -10.07
C SER A 24 -5.15 3.96 -10.13
N THR A 25 -4.67 3.26 -9.09
CA THR A 25 -4.84 1.81 -8.96
C THR A 25 -6.31 1.39 -8.84
N GLY A 26 -7.22 2.33 -8.54
CA GLY A 26 -8.64 2.05 -8.39
C GLY A 26 -8.88 1.04 -7.27
N ASP A 27 -9.74 0.06 -7.49
CA ASP A 27 -10.04 -1.00 -6.50
C ASP A 27 -9.22 -2.27 -6.70
N ARG A 28 -8.19 -2.22 -7.57
CA ARG A 28 -7.31 -3.37 -7.77
C ARG A 28 -6.58 -3.74 -6.48
N ILE A 29 -6.40 -5.04 -6.30
CA ILE A 29 -5.59 -5.60 -5.22
C ILE A 29 -4.12 -5.35 -5.56
N LEU A 30 -3.37 -4.83 -4.59
CA LEU A 30 -1.92 -4.64 -4.71
C LEU A 30 -1.22 -5.79 -4.03
N ILE A 31 -0.38 -6.50 -4.78
CA ILE A 31 0.42 -7.63 -4.30
C ILE A 31 1.90 -7.27 -4.45
N GLU A 32 2.66 -7.29 -3.36
CA GLU A 32 4.11 -7.29 -3.41
C GLU A 32 4.58 -8.73 -3.58
N HIS A 33 5.03 -9.07 -4.78
CA HIS A 33 5.52 -10.41 -5.09
C HIS A 33 7.03 -10.48 -4.94
N THR A 34 7.48 -11.28 -3.97
CA THR A 34 8.90 -11.45 -3.67
C THR A 34 9.20 -12.82 -3.11
N GLY A 35 10.29 -13.43 -3.56
CA GLY A 35 10.78 -14.69 -2.99
C GLY A 35 11.49 -14.55 -1.65
N LYS A 36 11.64 -13.32 -1.13
CA LYS A 36 12.51 -13.01 0.02
C LYS A 36 11.79 -12.73 1.33
N ASP A 37 10.50 -12.39 1.27
CA ASP A 37 9.73 -11.91 2.41
C ASP A 37 8.28 -12.38 2.29
N SER A 38 7.84 -13.22 3.23
CA SER A 38 6.46 -13.73 3.29
C SER A 38 5.57 -12.96 4.27
N TYR A 39 6.09 -11.93 4.94
CA TYR A 39 5.33 -11.04 5.82
C TYR A 39 4.88 -9.79 5.06
N TRP A 40 5.83 -9.04 4.50
CA TRP A 40 5.51 -7.84 3.72
C TRP A 40 5.03 -8.18 2.32
N GLY A 41 5.56 -9.27 1.74
CA GLY A 41 5.16 -9.81 0.45
C GLY A 41 4.29 -11.06 0.53
N ASP A 42 3.89 -11.55 -0.64
CA ASP A 42 3.17 -12.81 -0.79
C ASP A 42 4.09 -14.05 -0.89
N GLY A 43 5.41 -13.87 -0.79
CA GLY A 43 6.35 -14.98 -0.83
C GLY A 43 6.48 -15.65 -2.21
N PRO A 44 7.38 -16.64 -2.35
CA PRO A 44 7.62 -17.30 -3.63
C PRO A 44 6.42 -18.14 -4.13
N ASP A 45 5.50 -18.52 -3.24
CA ASP A 45 4.34 -19.37 -3.54
C ASP A 45 2.98 -18.64 -3.43
N GLY A 46 3.01 -17.32 -3.23
CA GLY A 46 1.80 -16.49 -3.12
C GLY A 46 1.01 -16.66 -1.82
N LYS A 47 1.56 -17.35 -0.81
CA LYS A 47 0.88 -17.60 0.49
C LYS A 47 1.34 -16.69 1.63
N GLY A 48 2.27 -15.78 1.35
CA GLY A 48 2.69 -14.73 2.25
C GLY A 48 1.55 -13.75 2.57
N ARG A 49 1.77 -12.90 3.58
CA ARG A 49 0.74 -12.03 4.11
C ARG A 49 0.47 -10.79 3.27
N ASN A 50 1.40 -10.43 2.38
CA ASN A 50 1.30 -9.23 1.53
C ASN A 50 0.96 -7.97 2.36
N GLN A 51 1.57 -7.82 3.54
CA GLN A 51 1.22 -6.74 4.47
C GLN A 51 1.55 -5.36 3.88
N LEU A 52 2.49 -5.27 2.93
CA LEU A 52 2.76 -4.02 2.22
C LEU A 52 1.60 -3.66 1.29
N GLY A 53 1.13 -4.60 0.47
CA GLY A 53 -0.04 -4.40 -0.37
C GLY A 53 -1.27 -3.96 0.44
N VAL A 54 -1.53 -4.64 1.56
CA VAL A 54 -2.59 -4.26 2.51
C VAL A 54 -2.39 -2.84 3.06
N THR A 55 -1.17 -2.47 3.44
CA THR A 55 -0.85 -1.14 3.95
C THR A 55 -1.10 -0.06 2.90
N LEU A 56 -0.66 -0.28 1.65
CA LEU A 56 -0.86 0.66 0.54
C LEU A 56 -2.35 0.84 0.21
N MET A 57 -3.14 -0.24 0.24
CA MET A 57 -4.59 -0.15 0.04
C MET A 57 -5.29 0.62 1.17
N LYS A 58 -4.86 0.46 2.43
CA LYS A 58 -5.37 1.29 3.54
C LYS A 58 -5.06 2.78 3.36
N ILE A 59 -3.85 3.10 2.88
CA ILE A 59 -3.45 4.49 2.58
C ILE A 59 -4.28 5.05 1.41
N ARG A 60 -4.54 4.25 0.38
CA ARG A 60 -5.44 4.62 -0.73
C ARG A 60 -6.83 5.01 -0.21
N GLU A 61 -7.42 4.19 0.67
CA GLU A 61 -8.72 4.48 1.28
C GLU A 61 -8.69 5.73 2.17
N TYR A 62 -7.59 5.95 2.90
CA TYR A 62 -7.40 7.17 3.67
C TYR A 62 -7.47 8.41 2.78
N PHE A 63 -6.72 8.44 1.66
CA PHE A 63 -6.75 9.59 0.75
C PHE A 63 -8.09 9.77 0.04
N ARG A 64 -8.79 8.69 -0.32
CA ARG A 64 -10.14 8.77 -0.90
C ARG A 64 -11.10 9.49 0.05
N LYS A 65 -11.12 9.08 1.33
CA LYS A 65 -11.97 9.72 2.34
C LYS A 65 -11.61 11.19 2.58
N SER A 66 -10.32 11.53 2.57
CA SER A 66 -9.89 12.92 2.71
C SER A 66 -10.26 13.83 1.53
N LEU A 67 -10.62 13.28 0.37
CA LEU A 67 -11.09 14.04 -0.80
C LEU A 67 -12.60 14.25 -0.81
N GLU A 68 -13.35 13.46 -0.03
CA GLU A 68 -14.82 13.57 0.11
C GLU A 68 -15.25 14.55 1.21
N MET A 69 -14.29 15.03 2.01
CA MET A 69 -14.46 16.04 3.07
C MET A 69 -14.25 17.46 2.55
#